data_AF-A0A923I874-F1
#
_entry.id   AF-A0A923I874-F1
#
_cell.length_a   1.000
_cell.length_b   1.000
_cell.length_c   1.000
_cell.angle_alpha   90.00
_cell.angle_beta   90.00
_cell.angle_gamma   90.00
#
_symmetry.space_group_name_H-M   'P 1'
#
loop_
_entity.id
_entity.type
_entity.pdbx_description
1 polymer ?
#
loop_
_entity_poly.entity_id
_entity_poly.type
_entity_poly.pdbx_seq_one_letter_code
_entity_poly.pdbx_strand_id
1 'polypeptide(L)'
;MPARTPPRVGRTCLSREIACLQPKYSACGERLVGAEALMRWRGPDGGMIPPADFIPLFERNGFVLRLDAFVFESVCRLLRGWLDGGLAPPPVSVNLSPLHQDA
;
A
#
# COMPACT_ATOMS: atom_id res chain seq x y z
N MET A 1 -15.40 22.79 -15.40
CA MET A 1 -15.11 21.34 -15.39
C MET A 1 -15.23 20.88 -13.93
N PRO A 2 -16.22 20.07 -13.53
CA PRO A 2 -16.32 19.65 -12.14
C PRO A 2 -15.13 18.75 -11.80
N ALA A 3 -14.42 19.07 -10.71
CA ALA A 3 -13.31 18.28 -10.22
C ALA A 3 -13.83 16.86 -9.90
N ARG A 4 -13.39 15.87 -10.68
CA ARG A 4 -13.72 14.46 -10.41
C ARG A 4 -13.13 14.12 -9.05
N THR A 5 -13.99 13.76 -8.11
CA THR A 5 -13.59 13.44 -6.74
C THR A 5 -12.64 12.24 -6.77
N PRO A 6 -11.48 12.31 -6.10
CA PRO A 6 -10.58 11.17 -6.03
C PRO A 6 -11.31 9.98 -5.39
N PRO A 7 -10.99 8.73 -5.79
CA PRO A 7 -11.61 7.55 -5.20
C PRO A 7 -11.47 7.61 -3.68
N ARG A 8 -12.53 7.24 -2.95
CA ARG A 8 -12.44 7.11 -1.50
C ARG A 8 -11.35 6.08 -1.19
N VAL A 9 -10.20 6.55 -0.70
CA VAL A 9 -9.15 5.71 -0.11
C VAL A 9 -9.66 5.23 1.25
N GLY A 10 -10.76 4.48 1.24
CA GLY A 10 -11.38 3.92 2.43
C GLY A 10 -10.87 2.50 2.60
N ARG A 11 -9.85 2.29 3.44
CA ARG A 11 -9.34 0.97 3.88
C ARG A 11 -9.44 -0.15 2.83
N THR A 12 -9.12 0.13 1.57
CA THR A 12 -9.23 -0.88 0.52
C THR A 12 -8.07 -1.83 0.69
N CYS A 13 -8.40 -3.09 0.96
CA CYS A 13 -7.45 -4.17 1.08
C CYS A 13 -7.55 -4.99 -0.24
N LEU A 14 -6.46 -5.05 -1.01
CA LEU A 14 -6.34 -5.53 -2.39
C LEU A 14 -6.49 -7.04 -2.71
N SER A 15 -6.52 -7.99 -1.76
CA SER A 15 -6.73 -9.45 -1.97
C SER A 15 -6.39 -10.16 -0.65
N ARG A 16 -6.37 -11.49 -0.54
CA ARG A 16 -6.07 -12.22 0.72
C ARG A 16 -4.67 -11.95 1.36
N GLU A 17 -3.77 -11.17 0.75
CA GLU A 17 -2.36 -10.98 1.16
C GLU A 17 -1.98 -9.50 1.36
N ILE A 18 -2.72 -8.78 2.22
CA ILE A 18 -3.23 -7.50 1.76
C ILE A 18 -2.39 -6.24 2.05
N ALA A 19 -1.86 -5.59 1.00
CA ALA A 19 -1.53 -4.16 1.08
C ALA A 19 -2.83 -3.35 1.23
N CYS A 20 -2.95 -2.58 2.31
CA CYS A 20 -4.07 -1.67 2.53
C CYS A 20 -3.58 -0.22 2.40
N LEU A 21 -4.41 0.65 1.79
CA LEU A 21 -4.09 2.06 1.64
C LEU A 21 -4.55 2.86 2.86
N GLN A 22 -3.62 3.52 3.53
CA GLN A 22 -3.89 4.49 4.59
C GLN A 22 -3.89 5.91 3.99
N PRO A 23 -5.00 6.66 4.05
CA PRO A 23 -5.08 8.00 3.48
C PRO A 23 -4.22 9.00 4.26
N LYS A 24 -3.61 9.95 3.54
CA LYS A 24 -2.89 11.11 4.07
C LYS A 24 -3.70 12.37 3.74
N TYR A 25 -4.11 13.10 4.77
CA TYR A 25 -4.83 14.37 4.63
C TYR A 25 -3.89 15.56 4.92
N SER A 26 -4.18 16.71 4.32
CA SER A 26 -3.50 17.96 4.68
C SER A 26 -3.68 18.24 6.18
N ALA A 27 -2.71 18.92 6.79
CA ALA A 27 -2.81 19.31 8.20
C ALA A 27 -4.02 20.21 8.49
N CYS A 28 -4.48 20.95 7.48
CA CYS A 28 -5.70 21.76 7.52
C CYS A 28 -7.00 20.92 7.42
N GLY A 29 -6.91 19.58 7.31
CA GLY A 29 -7.99 18.62 7.55
C GLY A 29 -8.85 18.24 6.35
N GLU A 30 -8.88 19.02 5.28
CA GLU A 30 -9.97 18.90 4.28
C GLU A 30 -9.55 18.30 2.93
N ARG A 31 -8.25 18.11 2.69
CA ARG A 31 -7.75 17.64 1.38
C ARG A 31 -6.98 16.34 1.50
N LEU A 32 -7.41 15.32 0.77
CA LEU A 32 -6.60 14.12 0.54
C LEU A 32 -5.36 14.52 -0.28
N VAL A 33 -4.18 14.32 0.27
CA VAL A 33 -2.89 14.67 -0.36
C VAL A 33 -2.10 13.45 -0.81
N GLY A 34 -2.46 12.26 -0.33
CA GLY A 34 -1.76 11.03 -0.66
C GLY A 34 -2.36 9.82 0.02
N ALA A 35 -1.71 8.68 -0.16
CA ALA A 35 -1.93 7.50 0.66
C ALA A 35 -0.60 6.76 0.90
N GLU A 36 -0.61 5.81 1.83
CA GLU A 36 0.48 4.90 2.07
C GLU A 36 0.01 3.47 1.97
N ALA A 37 0.73 2.68 1.16
CA ALA A 37 0.53 1.25 1.08
C ALA A 37 1.20 0.60 2.28
N LEU A 38 0.38 0.04 3.17
CA LEU A 38 0.83 -0.65 4.35
C LEU A 38 0.54 -2.14 4.21
N MET A 39 1.55 -2.95 4.44
CA MET A 39 1.37 -4.38 4.44
C MET A 39 0.52 -4.83 5.64
N ARG A 40 -0.39 -5.77 5.38
CA ARG A 40 -1.21 -6.45 6.37
C ARG A 40 -1.18 -7.94 6.08
N TRP A 41 -0.61 -8.71 7.00
CA TRP A 41 -0.59 -10.16 6.88
C TRP A 41 -1.73 -10.77 7.68
N ARG A 42 -2.52 -11.64 7.05
CA ARG A 42 -3.55 -12.43 7.71
C ARG A 42 -3.04 -13.85 7.92
N GLY A 43 -3.04 -14.30 9.17
CA GLY A 43 -2.64 -15.65 9.55
C GLY A 43 -3.63 -16.72 9.08
N PRO A 44 -3.26 -18.01 9.18
CA PRO A 44 -4.12 -19.13 8.78
C PRO A 44 -5.45 -19.20 9.55
N ASP A 45 -5.46 -18.70 10.78
CA ASP A 45 -6.62 -18.57 11.67
C ASP A 45 -7.52 -17.36 11.33
N GLY A 46 -7.14 -16.57 10.33
CA GLY A 46 -7.83 -15.36 9.94
C GLY A 46 -7.47 -14.12 10.78
N GLY A 47 -6.59 -14.26 11.78
CA GLY A 47 -6.09 -13.17 12.61
C GLY A 47 -5.15 -12.23 11.84
N MET A 48 -5.07 -10.98 12.27
CA MET A 48 -4.12 -10.01 11.69
C MET A 48 -2.78 -10.10 12.42
N ILE A 49 -1.71 -10.38 11.69
CA ILE A 49 -0.35 -10.44 12.22
C ILE A 49 0.28 -9.04 12.09
N PRO A 50 0.74 -8.43 13.20
CA PRO A 50 1.45 -7.15 13.18
C PRO A 50 2.71 -7.18 12.30
N PRO A 51 3.03 -6.11 11.56
CA PRO A 51 4.28 -5.99 10.81
C PRO A 51 5.54 -6.26 11.62
N ALA A 52 5.56 -5.83 12.88
CA ALA A 52 6.69 -6.05 13.79
C ALA A 52 7.01 -7.54 14.01
N ASP A 53 6.03 -8.43 13.87
CA ASP A 53 6.19 -9.86 14.16
C ASP A 53 6.74 -10.63 12.94
N PHE A 54 6.54 -10.13 11.72
CA PHE A 54 6.93 -10.84 10.50
C PHE A 54 8.00 -10.15 9.66
N ILE A 55 8.11 -8.82 9.68
CA ILE A 55 9.13 -8.10 8.90
C ILE A 55 10.55 -8.56 9.27
N PRO A 56 10.95 -8.66 10.55
CA PRO A 56 12.31 -9.08 10.90
C PRO A 56 12.64 -10.50 10.42
N LEU A 57 11.64 -11.39 10.40
CA LEU A 57 11.80 -12.75 9.87
C LEU A 57 12.05 -12.73 8.36
N PHE A 58 11.31 -11.90 7.63
CA PHE A 58 11.37 -11.77 6.18
C PHE A 58 12.65 -11.06 5.71
N GLU A 59 13.19 -10.16 6.54
CA GLU A 59 14.49 -9.52 6.28
C GLU A 59 15.63 -10.53 6.42
N ARG A 60 15.63 -11.34 7.50
CA ARG A 60 16.69 -12.32 7.76
C ARG A 60 16.80 -13.42 6.71
N ASN A 61 15.69 -13.80 6.09
CA ASN A 61 15.63 -14.87 5.09
C ASN A 61 15.60 -14.34 3.63
N GLY A 62 15.67 -13.01 3.44
CA GLY A 62 15.68 -12.36 2.12
C GLY A 62 14.33 -12.39 1.38
N PHE A 63 13.26 -12.89 2.00
CA PHE A 63 11.92 -12.89 1.39
C PHE A 63 11.30 -11.49 1.34
N VAL A 64 11.78 -10.55 2.16
CA VAL A 64 11.32 -9.16 2.17
C VAL A 64 11.47 -8.49 0.80
N LEU A 65 12.50 -8.82 0.02
CA LEU A 65 12.70 -8.24 -1.32
C LEU A 65 11.59 -8.65 -2.30
N ARG A 66 11.21 -9.93 -2.29
CA ARG A 66 10.08 -10.41 -3.11
C ARG A 66 8.77 -9.78 -2.68
N LEU A 67 8.63 -9.56 -1.37
CA LEU A 67 7.45 -8.97 -0.80
C LEU A 67 7.32 -7.48 -1.16
N ASP A 68 8.40 -6.72 -1.05
CA ASP A 68 8.50 -5.33 -1.47
C ASP A 68 8.11 -5.16 -2.95
N ALA A 69 8.68 -6.00 -3.83
CA ALA A 69 8.36 -6.00 -5.25
C ALA A 69 6.88 -6.31 -5.51
N PHE A 70 6.32 -7.31 -4.80
CA PHE A 70 4.91 -7.66 -4.90
C PHE A 70 3.99 -6.50 -4.48
N VAL A 71 4.30 -5.82 -3.38
CA VAL A 71 3.53 -4.66 -2.91
C VAL A 71 3.63 -3.52 -3.92
N PHE A 72 4.82 -3.23 -4.43
CA PHE A 72 5.06 -2.20 -5.43
C PHE A 72 4.24 -2.45 -6.71
N GLU A 73 4.34 -3.65 -7.28
CA GLU A 73 3.58 -4.04 -8.47
C GLU A 73 2.06 -4.00 -8.25
N SER A 74 1.60 -4.39 -7.06
CA SER A 74 0.19 -4.35 -6.70
C SER A 74 -0.35 -2.92 -6.62
N VAL A 75 0.44 -2.00 -6.06
CA VAL A 75 0.11 -0.56 -6.03
C VAL A 75 0.10 0.01 -7.44
N CYS A 76 1.10 -0.28 -8.27
CA CYS A 76 1.12 0.17 -9.67
C CYS A 76 -0.10 -0.32 -10.46
N ARG A 77 -0.48 -1.60 -10.32
CA ARG A 77 -1.67 -2.16 -10.96
C ARG A 77 -2.96 -1.49 -10.49
N LEU A 78 -3.09 -1.21 -9.19
CA LEU A 78 -4.23 -0.48 -8.64
C LEU A 78 -4.33 0.93 -9.25
N LEU A 79 -3.21 1.67 -9.28
CA LEU A 79 -3.16 3.03 -9.81
C LEU A 79 -3.49 3.05 -11.31
N ARG A 80 -2.97 2.08 -12.08
CA ARG A 80 -3.31 1.91 -13.49
C ARG A 80 -4.81 1.71 -13.69
N GLY A 81 -5.44 0.83 -12.89
CA GLY A 81 -6.88 0.60 -12.93
C GLY A 81 -7.70 1.88 -12.65
N TRP A 82 -7.25 2.72 -11.71
CA TRP A 82 -7.87 4.02 -11.47
C TRP A 82 -7.70 4.99 -12.64
N LEU A 83 -6.52 5.05 -13.24
CA LEU A 83 -6.26 5.89 -14.43
C LEU A 83 -7.12 5.44 -15.62
N ASP A 84 -7.23 4.13 -15.86
CA ASP A 84 -8.08 3.56 -16.92
C ASP A 84 -9.57 3.87 -16.69
N GLY A 85 -10.00 3.92 -15.42
CA GLY A 85 -11.33 4.36 -15.03
C GLY A 85 -11.57 5.87 -15.13
N GLY A 86 -10.59 6.65 -15.59
CA GLY A 86 -10.69 8.11 -15.71
C GLY A 86 -10.70 8.85 -14.37
N LEU A 87 -10.11 8.24 -13.34
CA LEU A 87 -9.87 8.85 -12.04
C LEU A 87 -8.47 9.47 -11.99
N ALA A 88 -8.30 10.48 -11.11
CA ALA A 88 -7.00 11.05 -10.80
C ALA A 88 -6.50 10.43 -9.48
N PRO A 89 -5.61 9.42 -9.52
CA PRO A 89 -5.11 8.80 -8.30
C PRO A 89 -4.23 9.78 -7.50
N PRO A 90 -4.34 9.82 -6.16
CA PRO A 90 -3.38 10.55 -5.35
C PRO A 90 -2.01 9.85 -5.35
N PRO A 91 -0.92 10.54 -5.01
CA PRO A 91 0.37 9.90 -4.77
C PRO A 91 0.25 8.79 -3.71
N VAL A 92 0.87 7.64 -3.96
CA VAL A 92 0.92 6.52 -3.00
C VAL A 92 2.36 6.23 -2.63
N SER A 93 2.68 6.32 -1.33
CA SER A 93 3.96 5.90 -0.77
C SER A 93 3.98 4.38 -0.56
N VAL A 94 5.13 3.75 -0.84
CA VAL A 94 5.39 2.33 -0.55
C VAL A 94 6.61 2.26 0.37
N ASN A 95 6.56 1.38 1.37
CA ASN A 95 7.69 1.10 2.24
C ASN A 95 8.54 -0.01 1.62
N LEU A 96 9.85 0.20 1.52
CA LEU A 96 10.82 -0.76 1.01
C LEU A 96 11.85 -1.07 2.10
N SER A 97 12.28 -2.32 2.20
CA SER A 97 13.33 -2.74 3.12
C SER A 97 14.68 -2.09 2.76
N PRO A 98 15.56 -1.82 3.75
CA PRO A 98 16.92 -1.36 3.49
C PRO A 98 17.71 -2.27 2.53
N LEU A 99 17.38 -3.56 2.46
CA LEU A 99 18.02 -4.50 1.52
C LEU A 99 17.81 -4.13 0.05
N HIS A 100 16.79 -3.32 -0.29
CA HIS A 100 16.61 -2.76 -1.64
C HIS A 100 17.50 -1.54 -1.92
N GLN A 101 18.11 -0.93 -0.89
CA GLN A 101 18.94 0.27 -1.01
C GLN A 101 20.41 -0.04 -1.24
N ASP A 102 20.83 -1.27 -0.92
CA ASP A 102 22.21 -1.75 -1.07
C ASP A 102 22.42 -2.62 -2.33
N ALA A 103 21.41 -2.73 -3.20
CA ALA A 103 21.38 -3.60 -4.39
C ALA A 103 21.67 -2.84 -5.70
#